data_AF-K0DKY3-F1
#
_entry.id   AF-K0DKY3-F1
#
_cell.length_a   1.000
_cell.length_b   1.000
_cell.length_c   1.000
_cell.angle_alpha   90.00
_cell.angle_beta   90.00
_cell.angle_gamma   90.00
#
_symmetry.space_group_name_H-M   'P 1'
#
loop_
_entity.id
_entity.type
_entity.pdbx_description
1 polymer ?
#
loop_
_entity_poly.entity_id
_entity_poly.type
_entity_poly.pdbx_seq_one_letter_code
_entity_poly.pdbx_strand_id
1 'polypeptide(L)' 'MNRKPVRPKRFNASHVVEAELDHLDWATKQPAQRMLDAGYWRRRLLAVKCKFELSEQQVARVEKILQRLGPLQE' A
#
# COMPACT_ATOMS: atom_id res chain seq x y z
N MET A 1 24.72 -10.10 -22.53
CA MET A 1 24.27 -10.46 -21.16
C MET A 1 22.87 -9.90 -20.95
N ASN A 2 21.83 -10.71 -21.14
CA ASN A 2 20.43 -10.27 -21.07
C ASN A 2 19.96 -10.38 -19.60
N ARG A 3 20.18 -9.32 -18.79
CA ARG A 3 19.68 -9.24 -17.42
C ARG A 3 18.16 -9.05 -17.47
N LYS A 4 17.40 -10.16 -17.58
CA LYS A 4 15.97 -10.14 -17.33
C LYS A 4 15.77 -9.65 -15.89
N PRO A 5 15.01 -8.57 -15.64
CA PRO A 5 14.70 -8.17 -14.28
C PRO A 5 13.93 -9.32 -13.65
N VAL A 6 14.53 -9.95 -12.63
CA VAL A 6 13.84 -10.91 -11.77
C VAL A 6 12.70 -10.12 -11.14
N ARG A 7 11.50 -10.27 -11.70
CA ARG A 7 10.29 -9.75 -11.06
C ARG A 7 10.27 -10.41 -9.69
N PRO A 8 10.24 -9.65 -8.59
CA PRO A 8 10.17 -10.24 -7.27
C PRO A 8 8.97 -11.19 -7.26
N LYS A 9 9.17 -12.43 -6.82
CA LYS A 9 8.09 -13.38 -6.59
C LYS A 9 7.10 -12.69 -5.64
N ARG A 10 5.95 -12.28 -6.19
CA ARG A 10 4.87 -11.72 -5.40
C ARG A 10 4.36 -12.83 -4.50
N PHE A 11 4.27 -12.57 -3.20
CA PHE A 11 3.80 -13.57 -2.26
C PHE A 11 2.27 -13.59 -2.28
N ASN A 12 1.70 -14.79 -2.44
CA ASN A 12 0.28 -15.04 -2.20
C ASN A 12 0.07 -15.12 -0.69
N ALA A 13 -0.08 -13.97 -0.05
CA ALA A 13 -0.29 -13.85 1.39
C ALA A 13 -1.54 -13.01 1.68
N SER A 14 -2.68 -13.43 1.10
CA SER A 14 -3.94 -12.67 1.14
C SER A 14 -4.32 -12.22 2.56
N HIS A 15 -4.21 -13.10 3.56
CA HIS A 15 -4.49 -12.73 4.96
C HIS A 15 -3.56 -11.66 5.53
N VAL A 16 -2.27 -11.68 5.16
CA VAL A 16 -1.29 -10.66 5.59
C VAL A 16 -1.59 -9.33 4.91
N VAL A 17 -1.99 -9.37 3.64
CA VAL A 17 -2.43 -8.19 2.89
C VAL A 17 -3.68 -7.59 3.52
N GLU A 18 -4.71 -8.38 3.85
CA GLU A 18 -5.92 -7.86 4.51
C GLU A 18 -5.60 -7.21 5.86
N ALA A 19 -4.78 -7.86 6.70
CA ALA A 19 -4.38 -7.30 7.99
C ALA A 19 -3.60 -5.97 7.83
N GLU A 20 -2.71 -5.87 6.85
CA GLU A 20 -1.98 -4.64 6.56
C GLU A 20 -2.91 -3.56 6.01
N LEU A 21 -3.88 -3.91 5.15
CA LEU A 21 -4.88 -2.96 4.63
C LEU A 21 -5.82 -2.46 5.73
N ASP A 22 -6.23 -3.32 6.66
CA ASP A 22 -7.03 -2.92 7.84
C ASP A 22 -6.24 -1.97 8.73
N HIS A 23 -4.97 -2.29 8.99
CA HIS A 23 -4.09 -1.40 9.74
C HIS A 23 -3.92 -0.04 9.06
N LEU A 24 -3.71 -0.02 7.74
CA LEU A 24 -3.54 1.21 6.97
C LEU A 24 -4.84 2.01 6.87
N ASP A 25 -6.00 1.37 6.70
CA ASP A 25 -7.28 2.08 6.70
C ASP A 25 -7.58 2.71 8.07
N TRP A 26 -7.26 2.02 9.16
CA TRP A 26 -7.37 2.58 10.51
C TRP A 26 -6.38 3.71 10.74
N ALA A 27 -5.09 3.52 10.41
CA ALA A 27 -4.04 4.49 10.65
C ALA A 27 -4.23 5.80 9.85
N THR A 28 -4.71 5.70 8.61
CA THR A 28 -4.98 6.87 7.75
C THR A 28 -6.25 7.64 8.11
N LYS A 29 -7.09 7.13 9.02
CA LYS A 29 -8.22 7.87 9.62
C LYS A 29 -7.83 8.63 10.88
N GLN A 30 -6.68 8.31 11.49
CA GLN A 30 -6.20 9.02 12.66
C GLN A 30 -5.69 10.41 12.27
N PRO A 31 -5.82 11.41 13.16
CA PRO A 31 -5.24 12.74 12.91
C PRO A 31 -3.74 12.62 12.62
N ALA A 32 -3.29 13.31 11.58
CA ALA A 32 -1.93 13.21 11.08
C ALA A 32 -0.92 13.58 12.18
N GLN A 33 -0.14 12.59 12.63
CA GLN A 33 1.03 12.84 13.45
C GLN A 33 2.16 13.35 12.54
N ARG A 34 2.90 14.38 12.98
CA ARG A 34 3.98 15.02 12.20
C ARG A 34 5.00 14.05 11.58
N MET A 35 5.23 12.88 12.19
CA MET A 35 6.14 11.84 11.67
C MET A 35 5.48 10.84 10.70
N LEU A 36 4.16 10.70 10.74
CA LEU A 36 3.39 9.72 9.97
C LEU A 36 2.45 10.48 9.02
N ASP A 37 3.05 11.25 8.13
CA ASP A 37 2.34 12.06 7.15
C ASP A 37 1.72 11.21 6.01
N ALA A 38 0.92 11.86 5.17
CA ALA A 38 0.27 11.21 4.04
C ALA A 38 1.28 10.59 3.05
N GLY A 39 2.48 11.14 2.93
CA GLY A 39 3.56 10.62 2.10
C GLY A 39 4.12 9.30 2.64
N TYR A 40 4.31 9.18 3.94
CA TYR A 40 4.74 7.95 4.61
C TYR A 40 3.74 6.82 4.38
N TRP A 41 2.44 7.09 4.59
CA TRP A 41 1.40 6.09 4.37
C TRP A 41 1.29 5.69 2.90
N ARG A 42 1.41 6.64 1.97
CA ARG A 42 1.44 6.35 0.53
C ARG A 42 2.58 5.41 0.16
N ARG A 43 3.80 5.64 0.69
CA ARG A 43 4.94 4.74 0.48
C ARG A 43 4.67 3.32 1.00
N ARG A 44 4.02 3.18 2.17
CA ARG A 44 3.65 1.86 2.71
C ARG A 44 2.62 1.14 1.83
N LEU A 45 1.57 1.84 1.36
CA LEU A 45 0.59 1.24 0.44
C LEU A 45 1.20 0.81 -0.90
N LEU A 46 2.09 1.61 -1.47
CA LEU A 46 2.80 1.25 -2.71
C LEU A 46 3.71 0.04 -2.50
N ALA A 47 4.37 -0.05 -1.35
CA ALA A 47 5.18 -1.22 -1.01
C ALA A 47 4.33 -2.51 -0.94
N VAL A 48 3.10 -2.44 -0.42
CA VAL A 48 2.15 -3.57 -0.41
C VAL A 48 1.78 -3.97 -1.85
N LYS A 49 1.41 -3.00 -2.71
CA LYS A 49 1.14 -3.23 -4.15
C LYS A 49 2.32 -3.87 -4.90
N CYS A 50 3.56 -3.54 -4.53
CA CYS A 50 4.75 -4.10 -5.17
C CYS A 50 5.14 -5.50 -4.65
N LYS A 51 4.94 -5.76 -3.36
CA LYS A 51 5.41 -7.00 -2.68
C LYS A 51 4.44 -8.17 -2.80
N PHE A 52 3.15 -7.90 -2.92
CA PHE A 52 2.10 -8.92 -2.91
C PHE A 52 1.33 -8.95 -4.22
N GLU A 53 0.77 -10.12 -4.52
CA GLU A 53 -0.23 -10.25 -5.58
C GLU A 53 -1.58 -9.95 -4.95
N LEU A 54 -2.19 -8.84 -5.37
CA LEU A 54 -3.43 -8.33 -4.81
C LEU A 54 -4.61 -8.82 -5.64
N SER A 55 -5.69 -9.20 -4.97
CA SER A 55 -6.99 -9.39 -5.63
C SER A 55 -7.56 -8.04 -6.11
N GLU A 56 -8.52 -8.07 -7.03
CA GLU A 56 -9.22 -6.86 -7.49
C GLU A 56 -9.87 -6.10 -6.32
N GLN A 57 -10.44 -6.82 -5.35
CA GLN A 57 -11.02 -6.24 -4.13
C GLN A 57 -9.96 -5.52 -3.29
N GLN A 58 -8.77 -6.11 -3.14
CA GLN A 58 -7.66 -5.50 -2.41
C GLN A 58 -7.11 -4.26 -3.12
N VAL A 59 -7.03 -4.30 -4.46
CA VAL A 59 -6.62 -3.15 -5.27
C VAL A 59 -7.59 -1.98 -5.10
N ALA A 60 -8.89 -2.22 -5.16
CA ALA A 60 -9.91 -1.18 -4.94
C ALA A 60 -9.81 -0.58 -3.53
N ARG A 61 -9.52 -1.40 -2.53
CA ARG A 61 -9.31 -0.96 -1.14
C ARG A 61 -8.08 -0.06 -1.00
N VAL A 62 -6.95 -0.45 -1.61
CA VAL A 62 -5.73 0.35 -1.68
C VAL A 62 -6.01 1.72 -2.30
N GLU A 63 -6.73 1.75 -3.41
CA GLU A 63 -7.02 3.00 -4.14
C GLU A 63 -7.90 3.95 -3.33
N LYS A 64 -8.88 3.41 -2.60
CA LYS A 64 -9.71 4.19 -1.69
C LYS A 64 -8.88 4.85 -0.57
N ILE A 65 -7.91 4.13 -0.02
CA ILE A 65 -7.01 4.69 1.01
C ILE A 65 -6.10 5.75 0.40
N LEU A 66 -5.55 5.51 -0.80
CA LEU A 66 -4.72 6.48 -1.51
C LEU A 66 -5.46 7.77 -1.86
N GLN A 67 -6.75 7.68 -2.23
CA GLN A 67 -7.59 8.86 -2.47
C GLN A 67 -7.78 9.69 -1.19
N ARG A 68 -7.99 9.03 -0.04
CA ARG A 68 -8.13 9.71 1.26
C ARG A 68 -6.85 10.46 1.67
N LEU A 69 -5.69 9.90 1.36
CA LEU A 69 -4.39 10.54 1.61
C LEU A 69 -4.15 11.78 0.76
N GLY A 70 -5.02 12.08 -0.22
CA GLY A 70 -4.93 13.25 -1.07
C GLY A 70 -3.85 13.14 -2.16
N PRO A 71 -3.69 14.18 -3.00
CA PRO A 71 -2.59 14.27 -3.96
C PRO A 71 -1.24 14.30 -3.23
N LEU A 72 -0.18 13.87 -3.90
CA LEU A 72 1.18 14.04 -3.38
C LEU A 72 1.39 15.56 -3.17
N GLN A 73 1.58 16.01 -1.94
CA GLN A 73 2.06 17.37 -1.72
C GLN A 73 3.52 17.38 -2.22
N GLU A 74 3.74 17.99 -3.37
CA GLU A 74 5.07 18.37 -3.89
C GLU A 74 5.76 19.38 -2.97
#